data_AF-G5E1E8-F1
#
_entry.id   AF-G5E1E8-F1
#
_cell.length_a   1.000
_cell.length_b   1.000
_cell.length_c   1.000
_cell.angle_alpha   90.00
_cell.angle_beta   90.00
_cell.angle_gamma   90.00
#
_symmetry.space_group_name_H-M   'P 1'
#
loop_
_entity.id
_entity.type
_entity.pdbx_description
1 polymer ?
#
loop_
_entity_poly.entity_id
_entity_poly.type
_entity_poly.pdbx_seq_one_letter_code
_entity_poly.pdbx_strand_id
1 'polypeptide(L)'
;AAEDSERLLRELYLFDVLRADRTTAAHGLELRVPFLDHRFTAYHLSLPPELRIPKNGIEKYLLREAFEDSNQEIWFSILQEHIEQQVDDILLEKAAEN
;
A
#
# COMPACT_ATOMS: atom_id res chain seq x y z
N ALA A 1 -16.19 6.03 -10.61
CA ALA A 1 -14.74 6.34 -10.40
C ALA A 1 -14.50 7.09 -9.10
N ALA A 2 -14.85 8.38 -8.99
CA ALA A 2 -14.67 9.14 -7.73
C ALA A 2 -15.57 8.60 -6.60
N GLU A 3 -16.85 8.36 -6.88
CA GLU A 3 -17.82 7.81 -5.92
C GLU A 3 -17.44 6.39 -5.45
N ASP A 4 -17.00 5.53 -6.37
CA ASP A 4 -16.50 4.19 -6.03
C ASP A 4 -15.27 4.26 -5.13
N SER A 5 -14.35 5.20 -5.37
CA SER A 5 -13.16 5.40 -4.53
C SER A 5 -13.54 5.78 -3.10
N GLU A 6 -14.55 6.63 -2.92
CA GLU A 6 -15.05 7.00 -1.58
C GLU A 6 -15.72 5.82 -0.88
N ARG A 7 -16.51 5.03 -1.61
CA ARG A 7 -17.13 3.82 -1.08
C ARG A 7 -16.07 2.82 -0.62
N LEU A 8 -15.05 2.56 -1.45
CA LEU A 8 -13.94 1.66 -1.11
C LEU A 8 -13.18 2.15 0.13
N LEU A 9 -12.90 3.45 0.23
CA LEU A 9 -12.24 4.02 1.43
C LEU A 9 -13.07 3.81 2.71
N ARG A 10 -14.40 3.91 2.62
CA ARG A 10 -15.31 3.65 3.77
C ARG A 10 -15.35 2.19 4.18
N GLU A 11 -15.17 1.27 3.23
CA GLU A 11 -15.23 -0.17 3.47
C GLU A 11 -13.88 -0.81 3.79
N LEU A 12 -12.77 -0.06 3.72
CA LEU A 12 -11.41 -0.56 3.98
C LEU A 12 -11.28 -1.33 5.30
N TYR A 13 -11.96 -0.88 6.36
CA TYR A 13 -11.94 -1.53 7.68
C TYR A 13 -12.64 -2.88 7.74
N LEU A 14 -13.44 -3.24 6.73
CA LEU A 14 -14.07 -4.56 6.60
C LEU A 14 -13.19 -5.53 5.80
N PHE A 15 -12.30 -5.00 4.96
CA PHE A 15 -11.52 -5.78 3.99
C PHE A 15 -10.01 -5.62 4.22
N ASP A 16 -9.32 -4.82 3.42
CA ASP A 16 -7.86 -4.76 3.39
C ASP A 16 -7.24 -4.36 4.73
N VAL A 17 -7.81 -3.38 5.43
CA VAL A 17 -7.28 -2.95 6.73
C VAL A 17 -7.55 -4.01 7.79
N LEU A 18 -8.72 -4.67 7.73
CA LEU A 18 -9.02 -5.78 8.64
C LEU A 18 -8.03 -6.92 8.48
N ARG A 19 -7.79 -7.33 7.23
CA ARG A 19 -6.84 -8.39 6.91
C ARG A 19 -5.46 -8.02 7.40
N ALA A 20 -4.96 -6.84 7.02
CA ALA A 20 -3.60 -6.43 7.33
C ALA A 20 -3.37 -6.26 8.85
N ASP A 21 -4.34 -5.71 9.58
CA ASP A 21 -4.30 -5.61 11.05
C ASP A 21 -4.29 -6.99 11.71
N ARG A 22 -5.25 -7.86 11.37
CA ARG A 22 -5.36 -9.19 11.99
C ARG A 22 -4.16 -10.07 11.73
N THR A 23 -3.63 -10.07 10.51
CA THR A 23 -2.47 -10.91 10.17
C THR A 23 -1.19 -10.41 10.84
N THR A 24 -1.00 -9.10 10.98
CA THR A 24 0.22 -8.56 11.62
C THR A 24 0.15 -8.62 13.14
N ALA A 25 -0.99 -8.25 13.73
CA ALA A 25 -1.20 -8.30 15.16
C ALA A 25 -1.15 -9.74 15.72
N ALA A 26 -1.53 -10.74 14.93
CA ALA A 26 -1.39 -12.16 15.30
C ALA A 26 0.06 -12.56 15.60
N HIS A 27 1.04 -11.83 15.04
CA HIS A 27 2.47 -12.05 15.25
C HIS A 27 3.13 -10.95 16.08
N GLY A 28 2.35 -10.10 16.77
CA GLY A 28 2.87 -9.02 17.60
C GLY A 28 3.56 -7.90 16.81
N LEU A 29 3.29 -7.80 15.50
CA LEU A 29 3.85 -6.77 14.62
C LEU A 29 2.87 -5.58 14.51
N GLU A 30 3.41 -4.36 14.49
CA GLU A 30 2.62 -3.15 14.25
C GLU A 30 2.68 -2.77 12.77
N LEU A 31 1.52 -2.69 12.12
CA LEU A 31 1.41 -2.24 10.74
C LEU A 31 1.35 -0.71 10.65
N ARG A 32 2.06 -0.15 9.66
CA ARG A 32 1.92 1.25 9.24
C ARG A 32 1.44 1.32 7.80
N VAL A 33 0.46 2.19 7.53
CA VAL A 33 -0.19 2.35 6.21
C VAL A 33 -0.11 3.79 5.70
N PRO A 34 1.05 4.23 5.15
CA PRO A 34 1.30 5.63 4.80
C PRO A 34 0.28 6.23 3.81
N PHE A 35 -0.26 5.42 2.89
CA PHE A 35 -1.25 5.87 1.91
C PHE A 35 -2.63 6.19 2.52
N LEU A 36 -2.89 5.78 3.76
CA LEU A 36 -4.11 6.09 4.51
C LEU A 36 -3.90 7.22 5.53
N ASP A 37 -2.80 7.97 5.42
CA ASP A 37 -2.62 9.19 6.21
C ASP A 37 -3.72 10.22 5.87
N HIS A 38 -4.30 10.83 6.90
CA HIS A 38 -5.40 11.77 6.74
C HIS A 38 -5.08 12.95 5.82
N ARG A 39 -3.84 13.48 5.88
CA ARG A 39 -3.45 14.63 5.05
C ARG A 39 -3.22 14.19 3.61
N PHE A 40 -2.56 13.06 3.42
CA PHE A 40 -2.34 12.48 2.09
C PHE A 40 -3.66 12.15 1.39
N THR A 41 -4.55 11.41 2.05
CA THR A 41 -5.83 11.00 1.45
C THR A 41 -6.72 12.22 1.17
N ALA A 42 -6.80 13.19 2.07
CA ALA A 42 -7.57 14.42 1.85
C ALA A 42 -7.03 15.23 0.66
N TYR A 43 -5.70 15.39 0.56
CA TYR A 43 -5.08 16.04 -0.60
C TYR A 43 -5.39 15.30 -1.89
N HIS A 44 -5.19 13.99 -1.93
CA HIS A 44 -5.45 13.18 -3.11
C HIS A 44 -6.91 13.28 -3.56
N LEU A 45 -7.88 13.19 -2.63
CA LEU A 45 -9.30 13.29 -2.94
C LEU A 45 -9.72 14.71 -3.39
N SER A 46 -9.00 15.75 -2.96
CA SER A 46 -9.24 17.14 -3.39
C SER A 46 -8.84 17.41 -4.84
N LEU A 47 -8.05 16.53 -5.46
CA LEU A 47 -7.60 16.69 -6.84
C LEU A 47 -8.76 16.53 -7.84
N PRO A 48 -8.71 17.27 -8.96
CA PRO A 48 -9.61 17.08 -10.09
C PRO A 48 -9.73 15.59 -10.47
N PRO A 49 -10.95 15.03 -10.62
CA PRO A 49 -11.15 13.62 -10.95
C PRO A 49 -10.40 13.18 -12.22
N GLU A 50 -10.23 14.08 -13.19
CA GLU A 50 -9.55 13.85 -14.47
C GLU A 50 -8.06 13.53 -14.30
N LEU A 51 -7.46 13.97 -13.19
CA LEU A 51 -6.07 13.64 -12.85
C LEU A 51 -5.94 12.29 -12.13
N ARG A 52 -7.03 11.76 -11.58
CA ARG A 52 -7.07 10.51 -10.81
C ARG A 52 -7.49 9.30 -11.63
N ILE A 53 -8.04 9.51 -12.82
CA ILE A 53 -8.39 8.42 -13.75
C ILE A 53 -7.13 7.85 -14.44
N PRO A 54 -7.20 6.59 -14.91
CA PRO A 54 -6.13 6.01 -15.72
C PRO A 54 -5.86 6.85 -16.98
N LYS A 55 -4.58 7.05 -17.31
CA LYS A 55 -4.15 7.66 -18.58
C LYS A 55 -3.51 6.60 -19.45
N ASN A 56 -3.86 6.57 -20.74
CA ASN A 56 -3.33 5.59 -21.71
C ASN A 56 -3.47 4.12 -21.25
N GLY A 57 -4.54 3.80 -20.53
CA GLY A 57 -4.77 2.45 -19.98
C GLY A 57 -3.93 2.10 -18.75
N ILE A 58 -3.08 3.02 -18.26
CA ILE A 58 -2.23 2.82 -17.09
C ILE A 58 -2.93 3.39 -15.86
N GLU A 59 -3.22 2.53 -14.91
CA GLU A 59 -3.74 2.89 -13.59
C GLU A 59 -2.67 3.60 -12.73
N LYS A 60 -3.13 4.42 -11.79
CA LYS A 60 -2.28 5.16 -10.85
C LYS A 60 -1.21 6.01 -11.56
N TYR A 61 -1.51 6.49 -12.78
CA TYR A 61 -0.56 7.24 -13.60
C TYR A 61 0.05 8.44 -12.86
N LEU A 62 -0.80 9.28 -12.25
CA LEU A 62 -0.34 10.44 -11.48
C LEU A 62 0.58 10.05 -10.32
N LEU A 63 0.31 8.92 -9.66
CA LEU A 63 1.13 8.45 -8.55
C LEU A 63 2.51 7.98 -9.07
N ARG A 64 2.54 7.30 -10.22
CA ARG A 64 3.78 6.84 -10.86
C ARG A 64 4.64 8.02 -11.31
N GLU A 65 4.03 8.99 -11.98
CA GLU A 65 4.67 10.24 -12.41
C GLU A 65 5.24 11.02 -11.22
N ALA A 66 4.49 11.11 -10.11
CA ALA A 66 4.95 11.82 -8.91
C ALA A 66 6.20 11.20 -8.24
N PHE A 67 6.51 9.94 -8.54
CA PHE A 67 7.68 9.24 -8.00
C PHE A 67 8.75 8.92 -9.06
N GLU A 68 8.55 9.31 -10.32
CA GLU A 68 9.46 9.00 -11.44
C GLU A 68 10.87 9.58 -11.25
N ASP A 69 10.97 10.81 -10.75
CA ASP A 69 12.25 11.50 -10.50
C ASP A 69 12.79 11.31 -9.07
N SER A 70 12.06 10.60 -8.22
CA SER A 70 12.53 10.32 -6.88
C SER A 70 13.51 9.15 -6.94
N ASN A 71 14.72 9.31 -6.40
CA ASN A 71 15.75 8.28 -6.17
C ASN A 71 15.26 7.16 -5.19
N GLN A 72 13.99 6.76 -5.28
CA GLN A 72 13.32 5.76 -4.47
C GLN A 72 13.75 4.34 -4.78
N GLU A 73 14.46 4.08 -5.89
CA GLU A 73 15.12 2.79 -6.09
C GLU A 73 16.02 2.43 -4.90
N ILE A 74 16.61 3.43 -4.23
CA ILE A 74 17.46 3.22 -3.05
C ILE A 74 16.64 2.77 -1.84
N TRP A 75 15.53 3.46 -1.54
CA TRP A 75 14.75 3.14 -0.33
C TRP A 75 13.92 1.88 -0.48
N PHE A 76 13.35 1.63 -1.66
CA PHE A 76 12.57 0.42 -1.93
C PHE A 76 13.48 -0.81 -1.89
N SER A 77 14.68 -0.75 -2.50
CA SER A 77 15.66 -1.85 -2.41
C SER A 77 16.17 -2.08 -1.00
N ILE A 78 16.52 -1.04 -0.22
CA ILE A 78 16.97 -1.19 1.17
C ILE A 78 15.89 -1.84 2.03
N LEU A 79 14.64 -1.44 1.86
CA LEU A 79 13.53 -1.95 2.67
C LEU A 79 13.16 -3.39 2.25
N GLN A 80 13.24 -3.70 0.96
CA GLN A 80 13.03 -5.05 0.45
C GLN A 80 14.15 -6.00 0.89
N GLU A 81 15.41 -5.59 0.81
CA GLU A 81 16.57 -6.35 1.28
C GLU A 81 16.50 -6.56 2.81
N HIS A 82 16.04 -5.57 3.57
CA HIS A 82 15.82 -5.71 5.01
C HIS A 82 14.69 -6.69 5.35
N ILE A 83 13.57 -6.66 4.62
CA ILE A 83 12.46 -7.61 4.82
C ILE A 83 12.90 -9.03 4.46
N GLU A 84 13.61 -9.21 3.34
CA GLU A 84 14.14 -10.50 2.90
C GLU A 84 15.18 -11.06 3.89
N GLN A 85 15.98 -10.21 4.56
CA GLN A 85 16.88 -10.62 5.65
C GLN A 85 16.17 -10.99 6.95
N GLN A 86 14.94 -10.51 7.18
CA GLN A 86 14.17 -10.77 8.42
C GLN A 86 13.22 -11.96 8.29
N VAL A 87 12.98 -12.48 7.08
CA VAL A 87 12.22 -13.70 6.85
C VAL A 87 13.21 -14.86 6.70
N ASP A 88 13.51 -15.56 7.81
CA ASP A 88 14.29 -16.80 7.75
C ASP A 88 13.55 -17.82 6.85
N ASP A 89 14.25 -18.40 5.87
CA ASP A 89 13.73 -19.46 4.99
C ASP A 89 13.11 -20.63 5.77
N ILE A 90 13.57 -20.84 7.01
CA ILE A 90 13.06 -21.83 7.97
C ILE A 90 11.59 -21.56 8.37
N LEU A 91 11.18 -20.29 8.45
CA LEU A 91 9.79 -19.91 8.75
C LEU A 91 8.86 -20.11 7.55
N LEU A 92 9.37 -19.94 6.33
CA LEU A 92 8.63 -20.21 5.09
C LEU A 92 8.40 -21.70 4.87
N GLU A 93 9.40 -22.56 5.12
CA GLU A 93 9.24 -24.01 5.07
C GLU A 93 8.19 -24.51 6.08
N LYS A 94 8.23 -24.01 7.33
CA LYS A 94 7.25 -24.39 8.37
C LYS A 94 5.83 -23.92 8.09
N ALA A 95 5.66 -22.84 7.33
CA ALA A 95 4.34 -22.35 6.90
C ALA A 95 3.80 -23.15 5.70
N ALA A 96 4.66 -23.74 4.87
CA ALA A 96 4.27 -24.56 3.73
C ALA A 96 3.91 -26.02 4.10
N GLU A 97 4.35 -26.50 5.27
CA GLU A 97 4.07 -27.84 5.78
C GLU A 97 2.74 -27.98 6.56
N ASN A 98 1.99 -26.89 6.78
CA ASN A 98 0.67 -26.90 7.46
C ASN A 98 -0.49 -26.62 6.52
#